data_AF-A0A0A3Y148-F1
#
_entry.id   AF-A0A0A3Y148-F1
#
_cell.length_a   1.000
_cell.length_b   1.000
_cell.length_c   1.000
_cell.angle_alpha   90.00
_cell.angle_beta   90.00
_cell.angle_gamma   90.00
#
_symmetry.space_group_name_H-M   'P 1'
#
loop_
_entity.id
_entity.type
_entity.pdbx_description
1 polymer ?
#
loop_
_entity_poly.entity_id
_entity_poly.type
_entity_poly.pdbx_seq_one_letter_code
_entity_poly.pdbx_strand_id
1 'polypeptide(L)' 'MAILWSGSQWKVTSSGVDTLDNKYFIEKRRVHEEDPVGYTWEVHMEEKGWVDMTDFRQAMIFARAKWPKK' A
#
# COMPACT_ATOMS: atom_id res chain seq x y z
N MET A 1 -13.14 1.29 11.00
CA MET A 1 -12.51 0.52 9.89
C MET A 1 -11.84 -0.71 10.47
N ALA A 2 -12.01 -1.90 9.87
CA ALA A 2 -11.30 -3.09 10.32
C ALA A 2 -9.89 -3.14 9.72
N ILE A 3 -8.89 -3.48 10.54
CA ILE A 3 -7.52 -3.77 10.11
C ILE A 3 -7.45 -5.25 9.75
N LEU A 4 -7.02 -5.53 8.53
CA LEU A 4 -6.88 -6.88 7.97
C LEU A 4 -5.45 -7.41 8.12
N TRP A 5 -4.47 -6.50 8.10
CA TRP A 5 -3.05 -6.77 8.30
C TRP A 5 -2.38 -5.50 8.82
N SER A 6 -1.32 -5.64 9.61
CA SER A 6 -0.52 -4.52 10.11
C SER A 6 0.94 -4.92 10.22
N GLY A 7 1.81 -4.02 9.78
CA GLY A 7 3.25 -4.06 9.93
C GLY A 7 3.76 -2.98 10.88
N SER A 8 5.01 -2.54 10.68
CA SER A 8 5.70 -1.54 11.53
C SER A 8 5.33 -0.09 11.17
N GLN A 9 4.99 0.19 9.92
CA GLN A 9 4.64 1.52 9.41
C GLN A 9 3.31 1.51 8.64
N TRP A 10 2.92 0.39 8.03
CA TRP A 10 1.76 0.25 7.18
C TRP A 10 0.73 -0.74 7.74
N LYS A 11 -0.52 -0.53 7.38
CA LYS A 11 -1.67 -1.39 7.67
C LYS A 11 -2.52 -1.55 6.43
N VAL A 12 -3.11 -2.72 6.26
CA VAL A 12 -4.16 -2.96 5.26
C VAL A 12 -5.49 -2.95 5.98
N THR A 13 -6.41 -2.09 5.54
CA THR A 13 -7.77 -1.99 6.07
C THR A 13 -8.78 -2.58 5.09
N SER A 14 -10.05 -2.63 5.46
CA SER A 14 -11.14 -2.95 4.52
C SER A 14 -11.27 -1.98 3.33
N SER A 15 -10.62 -0.81 3.39
CA SER A 15 -10.76 0.28 2.41
C SER A 15 -9.52 0.53 1.55
N GLY A 16 -8.34 0.07 1.99
CA GLY A 16 -7.08 0.36 1.32
C GLY A 16 -5.87 0.09 2.21
N VAL A 17 -4.70 0.48 1.71
CA VAL A 17 -3.42 0.43 2.42
C VAL A 17 -3.15 1.81 3.03
N ASP A 18 -2.85 1.87 4.31
CA ASP A 18 -2.69 3.11 5.06
C ASP A 18 -1.44 3.02 5.92
N THR A 19 -0.85 4.15 6.24
CA THR A 19 0.16 4.27 7.30
C THR A 19 -0.47 4.16 8.69
N LEU A 20 0.29 3.72 9.70
CA LEU A 20 -0.19 3.63 11.08
C LEU A 20 -0.57 5.02 11.65
N ASP A 21 0.19 6.05 11.28
CA ASP A 21 -0.04 7.45 11.65
C ASP A 21 -1.07 8.18 10.76
N ASN A 22 -1.63 7.48 9.76
CA ASN A 22 -2.57 8.01 8.75
C ASN A 22 -2.01 9.17 7.90
N LYS A 23 -0.68 9.25 7.76
CA LYS A 23 0.00 10.21 6.88
C LYS A 23 -0.25 9.95 5.39
N TYR A 24 -0.41 8.70 4.97
CA TYR A 24 -0.58 8.33 3.56
C TYR A 24 -1.54 7.15 3.37
N PHE A 25 -2.47 7.30 2.44
CA PHE A 25 -3.51 6.31 2.13
C PHE A 25 -3.56 5.98 0.63
N ILE A 26 -3.55 4.68 0.33
CA ILE A 26 -3.77 4.11 -1.00
C ILE A 26 -5.11 3.37 -0.98
N GLU A 27 -6.06 3.84 -1.77
CA GLU A 27 -7.38 3.22 -1.87
C GLU A 27 -7.31 1.80 -2.46
N LYS A 28 -8.15 0.88 -1.98
CA LYS A 28 -8.16 -0.53 -2.42
C LYS A 28 -8.24 -0.71 -3.94
N ARG A 29 -8.95 0.18 -4.65
CA ARG A 29 -9.11 0.10 -6.12
C ARG A 29 -7.85 0.50 -6.88
N ARG A 30 -6.91 1.16 -6.19
CA ARG A 30 -5.67 1.70 -6.74
C ARG A 30 -4.46 0.83 -6.43
N VAL A 31 -4.55 -0.24 -5.63
CA VAL A 31 -3.36 -1.03 -5.23
C VAL A 31 -2.59 -1.70 -6.38
N HIS A 32 -3.21 -1.78 -7.57
CA HIS A 32 -2.61 -2.25 -8.83
C HIS A 32 -2.42 -1.14 -9.86
N GLU A 33 -2.61 0.12 -9.46
CA GLU A 33 -2.44 1.28 -10.32
C GLU A 33 -0.96 1.48 -10.65
N GLU A 34 -0.74 1.79 -11.92
CA GLU A 34 0.54 2.19 -12.48
C GLU A 34 0.24 3.42 -13.33
N ASP A 35 0.65 4.60 -12.86
CA ASP A 35 0.38 5.85 -13.56
C ASP A 35 1.58 6.81 -13.43
N PRO A 36 2.35 7.06 -14.51
CA PRO A 36 2.19 6.50 -15.87
C PRO A 36 2.48 4.99 -15.94
N VAL A 37 2.19 4.34 -17.07
CA VAL A 37 2.45 2.90 -17.28
C VAL A 37 3.90 2.57 -16.91
N GLY A 38 4.09 1.60 -16.00
CA GLY A 38 5.40 1.22 -15.45
C GLY A 38 5.83 2.00 -14.20
N TYR A 39 5.10 3.02 -13.77
CA TYR A 39 5.33 3.76 -12.53
C TYR A 39 4.42 3.21 -11.41
N THR A 40 4.95 2.24 -10.67
CA THR A 40 4.19 1.55 -9.61
C THR A 40 4.19 2.33 -8.30
N TRP A 41 3.32 1.93 -7.37
CA TRP A 41 3.35 2.46 -6.00
C TRP A 41 4.70 2.29 -5.31
N GLU A 42 5.41 1.20 -5.56
CA GLU A 42 6.75 0.98 -5.00
C GLU A 42 7.72 2.06 -5.46
N VAL A 43 7.71 2.43 -6.75
CA VAL A 43 8.54 3.53 -7.27
C VAL A 43 8.14 4.85 -6.61
N HIS A 44 6.83 5.14 -6.54
CA HIS A 44 6.33 6.37 -5.93
C HIS A 44 6.67 6.50 -4.44
N MET A 45 6.68 5.39 -3.70
CA MET A 45 7.01 5.38 -2.27
C MET A 45 8.51 5.50 -2.03
N GLU A 46 9.35 4.91 -2.89
CA GLU A 46 10.81 4.95 -2.76
C GLU A 46 11.34 6.39 -2.84
N GLU A 47 10.70 7.26 -3.62
CA GLU A 47 11.05 8.69 -3.75
C GLU A 47 10.84 9.51 -2.46
N LYS A 48 10.02 9.05 -1.51
CA LYS A 48 9.60 9.86 -0.36
C LYS A 48 10.60 9.87 0.79
N GLY A 49 11.58 8.96 0.81
CA GLY A 49 12.68 8.90 1.80
C GLY A 49 12.29 8.56 3.25
N TRP A 50 11.02 8.73 3.65
CA TRP A 50 10.50 8.37 4.97
C TRP A 50 9.79 7.01 5.00
N VAL A 51 9.58 6.38 3.83
CA VAL A 51 8.85 5.13 3.72
C VAL A 51 9.75 3.95 4.07
N ASP A 52 9.29 3.10 5.00
CA ASP A 52 9.84 1.76 5.17
C ASP A 52 9.39 0.90 3.98
N MET A 53 10.25 0.80 2.97
CA MET A 53 9.97 0.08 1.73
C MET A 53 9.79 -1.43 1.96
N THR A 54 10.39 -2.00 2.99
CA THR A 54 10.21 -3.42 3.30
C THR A 54 8.81 -3.66 3.83
N ASP A 55 8.39 -2.86 4.80
CA ASP A 55 7.05 -2.96 5.38
C ASP A 55 5.95 -2.61 4.36
N PHE A 56 6.19 -1.58 3.53
CA PHE A 56 5.30 -1.20 2.45
C PHE A 56 5.08 -2.34 1.45
N ARG A 57 6.16 -3.01 1.00
CA ARG A 57 6.06 -4.14 0.06
C ARG A 57 5.26 -5.30 0.67
N GLN A 58 5.42 -5.59 1.96
CA GLN A 58 4.62 -6.61 2.64
C GLN A 58 3.13 -6.24 2.67
N ALA A 59 2.81 -4.97 2.97
CA ALA A 59 1.45 -4.46 2.93
C ALA A 59 0.83 -4.60 1.52
N MET A 60 1.58 -4.25 0.49
CA MET A 60 1.14 -4.35 -0.91
C MET A 60 0.94 -5.80 -1.37
N ILE A 61 1.84 -6.73 -0.99
CA ILE A 61 1.68 -8.16 -1.26
C ILE A 61 0.37 -8.67 -0.64
N PHE A 62 0.13 -8.36 0.63
CA PHE A 62 -1.10 -8.75 1.31
C PHE A 62 -2.34 -8.12 0.65
N ALA A 63 -2.30 -6.82 0.35
CA ALA A 63 -3.41 -6.10 -0.26
C ALA A 63 -3.75 -6.63 -1.66
N ARG A 64 -2.76 -6.92 -2.50
CA ARG A 64 -2.94 -7.47 -3.85
C ARG A 64 -3.45 -8.91 -3.82
N ALA A 65 -3.01 -9.72 -2.85
CA ALA A 65 -3.59 -11.05 -2.62
C ALA A 65 -5.05 -10.97 -2.15
N LYS A 66 -5.39 -9.96 -1.35
CA LYS A 66 -6.76 -9.72 -0.86
C LYS A 66 -7.70 -9.18 -1.94
N TRP A 67 -7.18 -8.35 -2.83
CA TRP A 67 -7.91 -7.71 -3.92
C TRP A 67 -7.21 -7.97 -5.25
N PRO A 68 -7.32 -9.17 -5.83
CA PRO A 68 -6.66 -9.49 -7.09
C PRO A 68 -7.17 -8.62 -8.24
N LYS A 69 -6.30 -8.36 -9.23
CA LYS A 69 -6.66 -7.65 -10.47
C LYS A 69 -7.72 -8.49 -11.20
N LYS A 70 -8.83 -7.86 -11.59
CA LYS A 70 -9.88 -8.51 -12.40
C LYS A 70 -9.47 -8.60 -13.85
#